data_AF-A0A2S7KVF5-F1
#
_entry.id   AF-A0A2S7KVF5-F1
#
_cell.length_a   1.000
_cell.length_b   1.000
_cell.length_c   1.000
_cell.angle_alpha   90.00
_cell.angle_beta   90.00
_cell.angle_gamma   90.00
#
_symmetry.space_group_name_H-M   'P 1'
#
loop_
_entity.id
_entity.type
_entity.pdbx_description
1 polymer ?
#
loop_
_entity_poly.entity_id
_entity_poly.type
_entity_poly.pdbx_seq_one_letter_code
_entity_poly.pdbx_strand_id
1 'polypeptide(L)'
;MNLLKKGSYILLVFLASFTISCEDDNDDVASITGLDFVVATLNSDGTKTGVIPTTAFGNGNILYTVDFGATADSDTDLFQTSAPMVTYDYPDETMTYIITVTASLEGVADVSITKEHKVTFVVAPPPTAGGNPLAGTWRLAPESGAFGVGPAKDNVSWFSSSADDVTGRACLFDDEYVFNADGTFSNVLGADTWLEGWQGATPDGCGTPVFPHDGSAAATFTYDAGAGAVTLNGKGAYLGLSKPFNGGELAAPGDAPDSITYIAVLDGDTLELDIEIAGGGFWSYKLVRDAAPSIEGTWKLAPESGAFGVGPAKDNVSWFSSSADDVTGRACLFDDEYVFNADGTFSNVLGADTWLEGWQGATPDGCGTPVFPHDGSAAATFTYDAGASAVTLNGKGAYLGLSKPFNGGELAAPGDAPGSITYIAVLDGNTLELDIEIAGGGFWSYKLVRQ
;
A
#
# COMPACT_ATOMS: atom_id res chain seq x y z
N MET A 1 -17.05 68.72 -64.03
CA MET A 1 -17.83 69.86 -64.54
C MET A 1 -19.27 69.68 -64.10
N ASN A 2 -19.78 70.66 -63.33
CA ASN A 2 -21.18 71.03 -63.13
C ASN A 2 -22.15 69.99 -62.53
N LEU A 3 -22.56 70.13 -61.26
CA LEU A 3 -23.59 71.06 -60.74
C LEU A 3 -25.04 70.53 -60.92
N LEU A 4 -25.69 70.28 -59.78
CA LEU A 4 -27.05 70.74 -59.41
C LEU A 4 -28.24 70.32 -60.30
N LYS A 5 -29.25 69.65 -59.72
CA LYS A 5 -30.42 70.26 -59.01
C LYS A 5 -31.63 69.31 -58.95
N LYS A 6 -32.14 69.13 -57.71
CA LYS A 6 -33.53 69.25 -57.22
C LYS A 6 -34.67 68.48 -57.90
N GLY A 7 -35.44 67.76 -57.06
CA GLY A 7 -36.87 67.57 -57.26
C GLY A 7 -37.51 66.56 -56.30
N SER A 8 -38.05 67.03 -55.18
CA SER A 8 -38.87 66.25 -54.22
C SER A 8 -40.13 65.67 -54.86
N TYR A 9 -40.42 64.40 -54.59
CA TYR A 9 -41.79 63.93 -54.40
C TYR A 9 -41.84 62.98 -53.20
N ILE A 10 -42.63 63.41 -52.22
CA ILE A 10 -43.07 62.67 -51.04
C ILE A 10 -44.02 61.57 -51.51
N LEU A 11 -43.73 60.31 -51.15
CA LEU A 11 -44.74 59.27 -51.08
C LEU A 11 -44.48 58.43 -49.82
N LEU A 12 -45.39 58.59 -48.86
CA LEU A 12 -45.52 57.74 -47.68
C LEU A 12 -45.61 56.26 -48.09
N VAL A 13 -44.71 55.43 -47.56
CA VAL A 13 -44.97 54.00 -47.34
C VAL A 13 -44.55 53.68 -45.91
N PHE A 14 -45.53 53.24 -45.13
CA PHE A 14 -45.48 52.86 -43.73
C PHE A 14 -44.91 51.43 -43.60
N LEU A 15 -44.02 51.24 -42.62
CA LEU A 15 -43.66 50.03 -41.86
C LEU A 15 -43.22 48.75 -42.59
N ALA A 16 -41.94 48.38 -42.40
CA ALA A 16 -41.55 47.27 -41.51
C ALA A 16 -40.02 47.26 -41.34
N SER A 17 -39.49 48.23 -40.61
CA SER A 17 -38.14 48.14 -40.04
C SER A 17 -38.28 47.54 -38.65
N PHE A 18 -37.82 46.29 -38.49
CA PHE A 18 -37.56 45.70 -37.19
C PHE A 18 -36.49 46.55 -36.48
N THR A 19 -36.93 47.52 -35.69
CA THR A 19 -36.15 47.97 -34.55
C THR A 19 -36.18 46.81 -33.56
N ILE A 20 -35.05 46.13 -33.42
CA ILE A 20 -34.79 45.38 -32.19
C ILE A 20 -34.75 46.45 -31.09
N SER A 21 -35.90 46.59 -30.44
CA SER A 21 -35.99 47.18 -29.12
C SER A 21 -35.35 46.16 -28.19
N CYS A 22 -34.15 46.44 -27.70
CA CYS A 22 -33.76 45.88 -26.41
C CYS A 22 -34.68 46.55 -25.40
N GLU A 23 -35.78 45.86 -25.08
CA GLU A 23 -36.47 46.08 -23.82
C GLU A 23 -35.48 45.69 -22.71
N ASP A 24 -34.90 46.70 -22.07
CA ASP A 24 -34.46 46.60 -20.69
C ASP A 24 -35.72 46.29 -19.87
N ASP A 25 -35.79 45.07 -19.34
CA ASP A 25 -36.52 44.74 -18.10
C ASP A 25 -36.13 43.31 -17.68
N ASN A 26 -34.92 43.15 -17.15
CA ASN A 26 -34.71 42.84 -15.73
C ASN A 26 -33.19 42.63 -15.54
N ASP A 27 -32.50 43.68 -15.09
CA ASP A 27 -31.17 43.55 -14.51
C ASP A 27 -31.26 42.59 -13.31
N ASP A 28 -31.10 41.29 -13.54
CA ASP A 28 -30.48 40.44 -12.54
C ASP A 28 -29.03 40.92 -12.44
N VAL A 29 -28.82 41.99 -11.67
CA VAL A 29 -27.50 42.51 -11.34
C VAL A 29 -26.74 41.31 -10.82
N ALA A 30 -25.75 40.83 -11.57
CA ALA A 30 -24.96 39.69 -11.15
C ALA A 30 -24.40 40.06 -9.77
N SER A 31 -24.84 39.37 -8.72
CA SER A 31 -24.45 39.68 -7.36
C SER A 31 -23.78 38.46 -6.76
N ILE A 32 -22.63 38.64 -6.13
CA ILE A 32 -21.94 37.57 -5.43
C ILE A 32 -22.73 37.26 -4.16
N THR A 33 -23.34 36.09 -4.10
CA THR A 33 -24.13 35.64 -2.94
C THR A 33 -23.72 34.24 -2.51
N GLY A 34 -23.79 34.00 -1.19
CA GLY A 34 -23.44 32.70 -0.59
C GLY A 34 -21.98 32.30 -0.79
N LEU A 35 -21.04 33.25 -0.75
CA LEU A 35 -19.61 32.95 -0.72
C LEU A 35 -19.31 32.10 0.52
N ASP A 36 -18.69 30.94 0.30
CA ASP A 36 -18.17 30.04 1.32
C ASP A 36 -16.85 29.43 0.83
N PHE A 37 -16.13 28.72 1.70
CA PHE A 37 -14.99 27.90 1.30
C PHE A 37 -14.73 26.72 2.24
N VAL A 38 -14.21 25.63 1.69
CA VAL A 38 -13.78 24.45 2.45
C VAL A 38 -12.28 24.48 2.63
N VAL A 39 -11.80 24.08 3.81
CA VAL A 39 -10.37 23.97 4.16
C VAL A 39 -10.07 22.52 4.52
N ALA A 40 -8.96 21.98 4.04
CA ALA A 40 -8.51 20.63 4.34
C ALA A 40 -6.99 20.56 4.56
N THR A 41 -6.54 19.71 5.48
CA THR A 41 -5.13 19.33 5.64
C THR A 41 -4.80 18.21 4.65
N LEU A 42 -3.67 18.34 3.93
CA LEU A 42 -3.35 17.52 2.75
C LEU A 42 -2.10 16.65 2.91
N ASN A 43 -1.42 16.70 4.05
CA ASN A 43 -0.23 15.88 4.34
C ASN A 43 -0.21 15.39 5.80
N SER A 44 0.59 14.38 6.05
CA SER A 44 0.67 13.67 7.34
C SER A 44 1.39 14.46 8.44
N ASP A 45 2.31 15.36 8.07
CA ASP A 45 2.95 16.28 9.02
C ASP A 45 2.01 17.43 9.45
N GLY A 46 0.88 17.60 8.78
CA GLY A 46 -0.17 18.57 9.11
C GLY A 46 0.05 19.99 8.58
N THR A 47 1.11 20.26 7.80
CA THR A 47 1.52 21.61 7.34
C THR A 47 0.92 22.03 5.99
N LYS A 48 0.49 21.11 5.14
CA LYS A 48 -0.08 21.43 3.82
C LYS A 48 -1.59 21.60 3.92
N THR A 49 -2.10 22.71 3.45
CA THR A 49 -3.53 23.05 3.48
C THR A 49 -4.06 23.33 2.09
N GLY A 50 -5.25 22.81 1.78
CA GLY A 50 -6.01 23.10 0.57
C GLY A 50 -7.26 23.93 0.88
N VAL A 51 -7.59 24.86 -0.02
CA VAL A 51 -8.80 25.71 0.06
C VAL A 51 -9.57 25.62 -1.24
N ILE A 52 -10.89 25.40 -1.13
CA ILE A 52 -11.84 25.40 -2.25
C ILE A 52 -12.93 26.42 -1.98
N PRO A 53 -12.96 27.55 -2.71
CA PRO A 53 -14.01 28.54 -2.60
C PRO A 53 -15.26 28.19 -3.43
N THR A 54 -16.43 28.59 -2.94
CA THR A 54 -17.72 28.36 -3.59
C THR A 54 -18.65 29.56 -3.44
N THR A 55 -19.56 29.76 -4.38
CA THR A 55 -20.65 30.75 -4.30
C THR A 55 -21.96 30.10 -4.70
N ALA A 56 -23.06 30.46 -4.04
CA ALA A 56 -24.38 29.87 -4.30
C ALA A 56 -24.97 30.25 -5.67
N PHE A 57 -24.64 31.45 -6.19
CA PHE A 57 -25.14 31.94 -7.47
C PHE A 57 -24.04 32.70 -8.21
N GLY A 58 -23.36 32.02 -9.14
CA GLY A 58 -22.31 32.62 -9.97
C GLY A 58 -22.22 31.88 -11.31
N ASN A 59 -22.52 32.57 -12.40
CA ASN A 59 -22.33 32.03 -13.74
C ASN A 59 -20.83 32.00 -14.05
N GLY A 60 -20.13 30.90 -13.73
CA GLY A 60 -18.85 30.44 -14.31
C GLY A 60 -17.62 31.36 -14.39
N ASN A 61 -17.74 32.66 -14.07
CA ASN A 61 -16.75 33.70 -14.35
C ASN A 61 -16.26 34.40 -13.07
N ILE A 62 -16.52 33.83 -11.89
CA ILE A 62 -16.01 34.38 -10.62
C ILE A 62 -14.54 34.01 -10.47
N LEU A 63 -13.71 35.02 -10.21
CA LEU A 63 -12.33 34.83 -9.81
C LEU A 63 -12.25 34.91 -8.29
N TYR A 64 -11.74 33.85 -7.68
CA TYR A 64 -11.46 33.82 -6.26
C TYR A 64 -9.99 34.14 -6.03
N THR A 65 -9.72 34.93 -5.00
CA THR A 65 -8.40 35.14 -4.44
C THR A 65 -8.39 34.55 -3.04
N VAL A 66 -7.50 33.60 -2.77
CA VAL A 66 -7.32 32.94 -1.48
C VAL A 66 -6.00 33.38 -0.88
N ASP A 67 -6.07 33.97 0.29
CA ASP A 67 -4.94 34.35 1.14
C ASP A 67 -4.92 33.39 2.33
N PHE A 68 -3.83 32.64 2.48
CA PHE A 68 -3.67 31.66 3.56
C PHE A 68 -3.29 32.31 4.91
N GLY A 69 -2.96 33.60 4.95
CA GLY A 69 -2.71 34.36 6.17
C GLY A 69 -1.43 33.97 6.90
N ALA A 70 -0.51 33.28 6.22
CA ALA A 70 0.82 32.95 6.72
C ALA A 70 1.75 34.17 6.73
N THR A 71 1.53 35.13 5.83
CA THR A 71 2.31 36.36 5.75
C THR A 71 1.42 37.59 5.65
N ALA A 72 1.50 38.49 6.65
CA ALA A 72 0.57 39.62 6.76
C ALA A 72 0.67 40.68 5.62
N ASP A 73 1.74 40.68 4.83
CA ASP A 73 2.05 41.74 3.85
C ASP A 73 2.79 41.23 2.59
N SER A 74 2.62 39.95 2.22
CA SER A 74 3.31 39.32 1.08
C SER A 74 2.30 38.62 0.16
N ASP A 75 2.60 38.53 -1.13
CA ASP A 75 1.78 37.79 -2.12
C ASP A 75 2.17 36.30 -2.21
N THR A 76 3.10 35.85 -1.35
CA THR A 76 3.64 34.49 -1.36
C THR A 76 2.65 33.40 -0.96
N ASP A 77 1.59 33.77 -0.24
CA ASP A 77 0.52 32.90 0.22
C ASP A 77 -0.86 33.32 -0.35
N LEU A 78 -0.83 34.12 -1.43
CA LEU A 78 -2.00 34.61 -2.14
C LEU A 78 -2.14 33.94 -3.51
N PHE A 79 -3.24 33.24 -3.72
CA PHE A 79 -3.48 32.45 -4.93
C PHE A 79 -4.82 32.77 -5.57
N GLN A 80 -4.88 32.81 -6.89
CA GLN A 80 -6.12 32.99 -7.63
C GLN A 80 -6.63 31.67 -8.21
N THR A 81 -7.95 31.49 -8.18
CA THR A 81 -8.61 30.31 -8.75
C THR A 81 -10.02 30.64 -9.24
N SER A 82 -10.50 29.91 -10.25
CA SER A 82 -11.87 29.99 -10.75
C SER A 82 -12.63 28.66 -10.63
N ALA A 83 -12.16 27.76 -9.76
CA ALA A 83 -12.82 26.52 -9.27
C ALA A 83 -11.81 25.52 -8.66
N PRO A 84 -10.60 25.32 -9.22
CA PRO A 84 -9.63 24.37 -8.66
C PRO A 84 -9.21 24.71 -7.23
N MET A 85 -8.89 23.67 -6.45
CA MET A 85 -8.28 23.83 -5.12
C MET A 85 -6.93 24.53 -5.26
N VAL A 86 -6.68 25.50 -4.39
CA VAL A 86 -5.36 26.09 -4.19
C VAL A 86 -4.77 25.55 -2.91
N THR A 87 -3.46 25.40 -2.86
CA THR A 87 -2.76 24.79 -1.72
C THR A 87 -1.62 25.65 -1.24
N TYR A 88 -1.34 25.60 0.05
CA TYR A 88 -0.19 26.25 0.66
C TYR A 88 0.46 25.32 1.69
N ASP A 89 1.80 25.31 1.70
CA ASP A 89 2.62 24.61 2.67
C ASP A 89 3.03 25.61 3.77
N TYR A 90 2.46 25.45 4.97
CA TYR A 90 2.81 26.28 6.12
C TYR A 90 4.18 25.91 6.71
N PRO A 91 4.82 26.80 7.48
CA PRO A 91 5.99 26.43 8.27
C PRO A 91 5.70 25.26 9.23
N ASP A 92 6.75 24.53 9.60
CA ASP A 92 6.74 23.37 10.51
C ASP A 92 6.40 23.76 11.97
N GLU A 93 5.24 24.37 12.20
CA GLU A 93 4.79 24.84 13.49
C GLU A 93 3.28 24.65 13.68
N THR A 94 2.87 24.44 14.94
CA THR A 94 1.44 24.39 15.30
C THR A 94 0.95 25.80 15.59
N MET A 95 0.22 26.40 14.66
CA MET A 95 -0.29 27.77 14.73
C MET A 95 -1.70 27.86 14.11
N THR A 96 -2.48 28.84 14.54
CA THR A 96 -3.78 29.15 13.92
C THR A 96 -3.61 30.34 12.99
N TYR A 97 -4.01 30.15 11.73
CA TYR A 97 -3.98 31.17 10.68
C TYR A 97 -5.41 31.60 10.32
N ILE A 98 -5.54 32.79 9.73
CA ILE A 98 -6.82 33.30 9.24
C ILE A 98 -6.79 33.26 7.71
N ILE A 99 -7.51 32.31 7.13
CA ILE A 99 -7.63 32.21 5.68
C ILE A 99 -8.70 33.19 5.22
N THR A 100 -8.37 34.03 4.24
CA THR A 100 -9.30 34.99 3.62
C THR A 100 -9.56 34.59 2.17
N VAL A 101 -10.84 34.48 1.81
CA VAL A 101 -11.26 34.24 0.43
C VAL A 101 -12.04 35.44 -0.05
N THR A 102 -11.63 36.01 -1.18
CA THR A 102 -12.31 37.11 -1.88
C THR A 102 -12.82 36.63 -3.23
N ALA A 103 -14.10 36.80 -3.48
CA ALA A 103 -14.71 36.56 -4.78
C ALA A 103 -14.86 37.89 -5.54
N SER A 104 -14.45 37.87 -6.80
CA SER A 104 -14.48 39.02 -7.71
C SER A 104 -15.23 38.68 -8.99
N LEU A 105 -16.06 39.63 -9.44
CA LEU A 105 -16.83 39.54 -10.68
C LEU A 105 -16.89 40.93 -11.34
N GLU A 106 -16.67 40.99 -12.65
CA GLU A 106 -16.61 42.26 -13.38
C GLU A 106 -17.91 43.07 -13.22
N GLY A 107 -17.77 44.34 -12.83
CA GLY A 107 -18.90 45.25 -12.62
C GLY A 107 -19.61 45.08 -11.27
N VAL A 108 -19.14 44.19 -10.39
CA VAL A 108 -19.72 43.87 -9.09
C VAL A 108 -18.69 44.15 -7.99
N ALA A 109 -19.14 44.63 -6.83
CA ALA A 109 -18.24 44.80 -5.69
C ALA A 109 -17.75 43.43 -5.17
N ASP A 110 -16.46 43.35 -4.85
CA ASP A 110 -15.86 42.15 -4.27
C ASP A 110 -16.49 41.79 -2.93
N VAL A 111 -16.58 40.49 -2.65
CA VAL A 111 -17.06 39.96 -1.38
C VAL A 111 -15.97 39.08 -0.77
N SER A 112 -15.63 39.33 0.50
CA SER A 112 -14.63 38.55 1.22
C SER A 112 -15.21 37.91 2.48
N ILE A 113 -14.74 36.71 2.79
CA ILE A 113 -15.01 36.01 4.05
C ILE A 113 -13.73 35.41 4.62
N THR A 114 -13.71 35.17 5.92
CA THR A 114 -12.54 34.64 6.64
C THR A 114 -12.90 33.42 7.49
N LYS A 115 -11.97 32.47 7.64
CA LYS A 115 -12.08 31.34 8.59
C LYS A 115 -10.76 31.14 9.33
N GLU A 116 -10.86 30.82 10.62
CA GLU A 116 -9.71 30.33 11.38
C GLU A 116 -9.37 28.91 10.93
N HIS A 117 -8.10 28.64 10.68
CA HIS A 117 -7.57 27.33 10.35
C HIS A 117 -6.39 27.00 11.24
N LYS A 118 -6.50 25.95 12.05
CA LYS A 118 -5.43 25.50 12.92
C LYS A 118 -4.56 24.49 12.18
N VAL A 119 -3.34 24.90 11.83
CA VAL A 119 -2.28 24.02 11.38
C VAL A 119 -1.70 23.33 12.62
N THR A 120 -1.67 22.00 12.61
CA THR A 120 -1.06 21.21 13.69
C THR A 120 0.11 20.46 13.11
N PHE A 121 1.30 21.01 13.26
CA PHE A 121 2.53 20.31 12.90
C PHE A 121 2.72 19.09 13.82
N VAL A 122 2.75 17.90 13.23
CA VAL A 122 2.96 16.63 13.92
C VAL A 122 4.40 16.18 13.69
N VAL A 123 5.19 16.19 14.76
CA VAL A 123 6.47 15.47 14.76
C VAL A 123 6.16 13.99 14.94
N ALA A 124 6.53 13.17 13.96
CA ALA A 124 6.44 11.72 14.07
C ALA A 124 7.14 11.28 15.37
N PRO A 125 6.50 10.46 16.22
CA PRO A 125 7.17 9.94 17.40
C PRO A 125 8.40 9.14 16.97
N PRO A 126 9.53 9.21 17.70
CA PRO A 126 10.63 8.28 17.47
C PRO A 126 10.09 6.84 17.59
N PRO A 127 10.62 5.89 16.81
CA PRO A 127 10.16 4.50 16.85
C PRO A 127 10.13 4.01 18.30
N THR A 128 8.97 3.53 18.71
CA THR A 128 8.65 3.16 20.08
C THR A 128 9.59 2.06 20.56
N ALA A 129 10.36 2.33 21.62
CA ALA A 129 11.10 1.29 22.34
C ALA A 129 10.11 0.27 22.93
N GLY A 130 10.10 -0.97 22.42
CA GLY A 130 9.24 -2.03 22.93
C GLY A 130 9.13 -3.34 22.14
N GLY A 131 9.81 -3.50 20.99
CA GLY A 131 9.92 -4.78 20.29
C GLY A 131 11.31 -5.39 20.45
N ASN A 132 11.41 -6.72 20.53
CA ASN A 132 12.71 -7.39 20.43
C ASN A 132 13.27 -7.16 19.01
N PRO A 133 14.49 -6.64 18.84
CA PRO A 133 15.02 -6.29 17.52
C PRO A 133 15.26 -7.50 16.61
N LEU A 134 15.27 -8.73 17.16
CA LEU A 134 15.31 -9.97 16.39
C LEU A 134 13.93 -10.44 15.92
N ALA A 135 12.83 -9.83 16.37
CA ALA A 135 11.50 -10.29 16.02
C ALA A 135 11.29 -10.34 14.50
N GLY A 136 10.75 -11.46 14.01
CA GLY A 136 10.59 -11.75 12.59
C GLY A 136 10.99 -13.19 12.24
N THR A 137 10.85 -13.51 10.96
CA THR A 137 11.26 -14.80 10.38
C THR A 137 12.61 -14.62 9.71
N TRP A 138 13.52 -15.55 9.96
CA TRP A 138 14.88 -15.55 9.43
C TRP A 138 15.17 -16.86 8.71
N ARG A 139 16.04 -16.83 7.70
CA ARG A 139 16.55 -18.01 6.99
C ARG A 139 18.05 -17.90 6.82
N LEU A 140 18.72 -19.01 6.51
CA LEU A 140 20.10 -18.95 6.04
C LEU A 140 20.19 -18.07 4.80
N ALA A 141 21.16 -17.16 4.76
CA ALA A 141 21.38 -16.31 3.59
C ALA A 141 21.60 -17.21 2.36
N PRO A 142 20.86 -17.02 1.25
CA PRO A 142 20.94 -17.89 0.07
C PRO A 142 22.19 -17.58 -0.78
N GLU A 143 23.37 -17.59 -0.15
CA GLU A 143 24.65 -17.26 -0.76
C GLU A 143 25.77 -18.20 -0.29
N SER A 144 26.85 -18.26 -1.06
CA SER A 144 28.06 -19.00 -0.66
C SER A 144 28.67 -18.39 0.60
N GLY A 145 29.08 -19.23 1.55
CA GLY A 145 29.66 -18.78 2.81
C GLY A 145 28.63 -18.47 3.89
N ALA A 146 27.34 -18.68 3.64
CA ALA A 146 26.28 -18.47 4.63
C ALA A 146 26.41 -19.36 5.88
N PHE A 147 27.11 -20.49 5.81
CA PHE A 147 27.49 -21.25 6.99
C PHE A 147 28.85 -21.94 6.81
N GLY A 148 29.57 -22.17 7.90
CA GLY A 148 30.85 -22.84 7.87
C GLY A 148 31.49 -23.00 9.23
N VAL A 149 32.68 -23.58 9.28
CA VAL A 149 33.42 -23.84 10.52
C VAL A 149 34.90 -23.51 10.37
N GLY A 150 35.51 -23.03 11.46
CA GLY A 150 36.94 -22.74 11.53
C GLY A 150 37.44 -22.40 12.93
N PRO A 151 38.70 -21.93 13.05
CA PRO A 151 39.40 -21.78 14.33
C PRO A 151 39.06 -20.52 15.12
N ALA A 152 38.17 -19.66 14.61
CA ALA A 152 37.78 -18.39 15.23
C ALA A 152 36.39 -17.97 14.73
N LYS A 153 35.78 -16.99 15.41
CA LYS A 153 34.55 -16.33 14.94
C LYS A 153 34.69 -15.83 13.50
N ASP A 154 33.61 -15.94 12.74
CA ASP A 154 33.51 -15.57 11.32
C ASP A 154 34.55 -16.24 10.40
N ASN A 155 35.25 -17.28 10.89
CA ASN A 155 36.26 -17.98 10.13
C ASN A 155 35.73 -19.32 9.65
N VAL A 156 35.52 -19.45 8.34
CA VAL A 156 34.99 -20.65 7.69
C VAL A 156 36.07 -21.44 6.93
N SER A 157 37.33 -21.39 7.38
CA SER A 157 38.47 -21.95 6.64
C SER A 157 38.60 -23.48 6.69
N TRP A 158 37.96 -24.17 7.64
CA TRP A 158 37.94 -25.64 7.64
C TRP A 158 36.87 -26.19 6.70
N PHE A 159 35.71 -25.52 6.67
CA PHE A 159 34.64 -25.78 5.71
C PHE A 159 33.76 -24.53 5.58
N SER A 160 33.27 -24.26 4.37
CA SER A 160 32.34 -23.17 4.05
C SER A 160 31.33 -23.68 3.04
N SER A 161 30.06 -23.29 3.19
CA SER A 161 29.03 -23.57 2.21
C SER A 161 29.36 -22.92 0.87
N SER A 162 29.00 -23.59 -0.22
CA SER A 162 29.20 -23.15 -1.59
C SER A 162 27.88 -22.76 -2.25
N ALA A 163 27.94 -22.16 -3.44
CA ALA A 163 26.73 -21.91 -4.23
C ALA A 163 26.01 -23.23 -4.62
N ASP A 164 26.75 -24.33 -4.76
CA ASP A 164 26.17 -25.64 -5.01
C ASP A 164 25.40 -26.15 -3.78
N ASP A 165 25.84 -25.82 -2.56
CA ASP A 165 25.10 -26.18 -1.34
C ASP A 165 23.77 -25.42 -1.23
N VAL A 166 23.69 -24.16 -1.69
CA VAL A 166 22.42 -23.39 -1.70
C VAL A 166 21.34 -24.12 -2.50
N THR A 167 21.72 -24.71 -3.63
CA THR A 167 20.77 -25.46 -4.49
C THR A 167 20.61 -26.92 -4.09
N GLY A 168 21.71 -27.59 -3.72
CA GLY A 168 21.74 -29.00 -3.36
C GLY A 168 21.14 -29.29 -1.97
N ARG A 169 21.07 -28.27 -1.10
CA ARG A 169 20.48 -28.33 0.23
C ARG A 169 19.32 -27.34 0.37
N ALA A 170 18.49 -27.20 -0.67
CA ALA A 170 17.40 -26.22 -0.66
C ALA A 170 16.51 -26.31 0.60
N CYS A 171 16.23 -27.53 1.08
CA CYS A 171 15.50 -27.81 2.33
C CYS A 171 16.19 -27.33 3.63
N LEU A 172 17.45 -26.89 3.57
CA LEU A 172 18.13 -26.23 4.69
C LEU A 172 18.03 -24.71 4.59
N PHE A 173 17.98 -24.19 3.36
CA PHE A 173 17.93 -22.75 3.11
C PHE A 173 16.48 -22.21 3.14
N ASP A 174 15.48 -23.07 3.03
CA ASP A 174 14.08 -22.72 3.26
C ASP A 174 13.65 -22.89 4.72
N ASP A 175 14.43 -23.54 5.58
CA ASP A 175 14.15 -23.64 7.02
C ASP A 175 14.05 -22.24 7.67
N GLU A 176 13.00 -22.03 8.45
CA GLU A 176 12.67 -20.76 9.09
C GLU A 176 12.99 -20.77 10.58
N TYR A 177 13.60 -19.67 11.04
CA TYR A 177 13.87 -19.37 12.45
C TYR A 177 13.00 -18.19 12.87
N VAL A 178 11.91 -18.46 13.58
CA VAL A 178 10.89 -17.47 13.92
C VAL A 178 11.10 -16.96 15.34
N PHE A 179 11.43 -15.68 15.46
CA PHE A 179 11.49 -14.96 16.73
C PHE A 179 10.19 -14.18 16.93
N ASN A 180 9.33 -14.64 17.82
CA ASN A 180 8.06 -13.96 18.08
C ASN A 180 8.25 -12.76 19.01
N ALA A 181 7.42 -11.73 18.83
CA ALA A 181 7.48 -10.53 19.67
C ALA A 181 7.20 -10.80 21.16
N ASP A 182 6.54 -11.92 21.49
CA ASP A 182 6.25 -12.34 22.85
C ASP A 182 7.41 -13.10 23.55
N GLY A 183 8.53 -13.28 22.86
CA GLY A 183 9.72 -14.00 23.36
C GLY A 183 9.70 -15.51 23.12
N THR A 184 8.68 -16.05 22.45
CA THR A 184 8.69 -17.45 21.99
C THR A 184 9.53 -17.61 20.72
N PHE A 185 10.04 -18.82 20.49
CA PHE A 185 10.87 -19.16 19.34
C PHE A 185 10.36 -20.43 18.65
N SER A 186 10.52 -20.53 17.34
CA SER A 186 10.15 -21.74 16.58
C SER A 186 11.11 -22.00 15.43
N ASN A 187 11.48 -23.27 15.26
CA ASN A 187 12.04 -23.79 14.01
C ASN A 187 10.88 -24.26 13.13
N VAL A 188 10.65 -23.64 11.98
CA VAL A 188 9.60 -24.05 11.02
C VAL A 188 10.29 -24.66 9.80
N LEU A 189 10.21 -26.00 9.70
CA LEU A 189 11.05 -26.80 8.79
C LEU A 189 10.28 -27.38 7.58
N GLY A 190 9.02 -26.96 7.40
CA GLY A 190 8.15 -27.53 6.38
C GLY A 190 8.00 -29.05 6.45
N ALA A 191 7.99 -29.70 5.28
CA ALA A 191 7.89 -31.15 5.16
C ALA A 191 9.25 -31.86 5.25
N ASP A 192 10.32 -31.19 4.81
CA ASP A 192 11.66 -31.73 4.69
C ASP A 192 12.68 -30.70 5.19
N THR A 193 13.70 -31.16 5.93
CA THR A 193 14.91 -30.41 6.30
C THR A 193 16.15 -31.20 5.91
N TRP A 194 17.35 -30.60 5.95
CA TRP A 194 18.59 -31.33 5.70
C TRP A 194 18.96 -32.24 6.87
N LEU A 195 19.01 -33.54 6.60
CA LEU A 195 19.37 -34.57 7.58
C LEU A 195 20.72 -35.19 7.25
N GLU A 196 21.50 -35.47 8.30
CA GLU A 196 22.77 -36.18 8.22
C GLU A 196 22.70 -37.57 8.86
N GLY A 197 23.74 -38.38 8.65
CA GLY A 197 23.86 -39.71 9.24
C GLY A 197 23.72 -39.78 10.77
N TRP A 198 24.08 -38.73 11.51
CA TRP A 198 23.88 -38.69 12.96
C TRP A 198 22.40 -38.61 13.36
N GLN A 199 21.53 -38.13 12.47
CA GLN A 199 20.06 -38.13 12.62
C GLN A 199 19.42 -39.40 12.03
N GLY A 200 20.21 -40.29 11.43
CA GLY A 200 19.75 -41.54 10.83
C GLY A 200 19.46 -41.47 9.33
N ALA A 201 19.82 -40.38 8.63
CA ALA A 201 19.74 -40.32 7.18
C ALA A 201 20.85 -41.15 6.51
N THR A 202 20.54 -41.81 5.39
CA THR A 202 21.55 -42.55 4.61
C THR A 202 21.13 -42.60 3.13
N PRO A 203 21.78 -41.84 2.23
CA PRO A 203 22.81 -40.81 2.49
C PRO A 203 22.23 -39.55 3.17
N ASP A 204 23.10 -38.60 3.51
CA ASP A 204 22.69 -37.25 3.90
C ASP A 204 21.82 -36.62 2.80
N GLY A 205 20.80 -35.86 3.18
CA GLY A 205 19.86 -35.27 2.23
C GLY A 205 18.62 -34.69 2.89
N CYS A 206 17.75 -34.09 2.07
CA CYS A 206 16.45 -33.61 2.50
C CYS A 206 15.54 -34.77 2.95
N GLY A 207 14.86 -34.60 4.08
CA GLY A 207 13.86 -35.53 4.56
C GLY A 207 13.12 -35.03 5.80
N THR A 208 12.14 -35.81 6.25
CA THR A 208 11.27 -35.42 7.36
C THR A 208 12.03 -35.10 8.64
N PRO A 209 11.79 -33.93 9.27
CA PRO A 209 12.47 -33.52 10.49
C PRO A 209 12.42 -34.57 11.62
N VAL A 210 13.51 -34.66 12.41
CA VAL A 210 13.71 -35.70 13.43
C VAL A 210 13.74 -35.11 14.83
N PHE A 211 12.84 -35.61 15.71
CA PHE A 211 12.79 -35.23 17.13
C PHE A 211 14.16 -35.39 17.82
N PRO A 212 14.61 -34.42 18.66
CA PRO A 212 13.88 -33.22 19.10
C PRO A 212 14.04 -31.99 18.19
N HIS A 213 14.75 -32.09 17.07
CA HIS A 213 15.00 -30.98 16.14
C HIS A 213 13.93 -30.88 15.05
N ASP A 214 12.70 -31.30 15.35
CA ASP A 214 11.58 -31.36 14.40
C ASP A 214 10.66 -30.14 14.48
N GLY A 215 11.07 -29.08 15.18
CA GLY A 215 10.27 -27.87 15.37
C GLY A 215 9.16 -28.00 16.40
N SER A 216 8.97 -29.17 17.03
CA SER A 216 7.90 -29.38 18.03
C SER A 216 8.20 -28.80 19.42
N ALA A 217 9.41 -28.29 19.64
CA ALA A 217 9.84 -27.75 20.92
C ALA A 217 9.07 -26.48 21.29
N ALA A 218 8.56 -26.42 22.52
CA ALA A 218 8.07 -25.18 23.12
C ALA A 218 9.26 -24.30 23.53
N ALA A 219 9.82 -23.57 22.57
CA ALA A 219 11.04 -22.80 22.75
C ALA A 219 10.78 -21.31 23.01
N THR A 220 11.75 -20.68 23.67
CA THR A 220 11.79 -19.23 23.93
C THR A 220 13.19 -18.71 23.65
N PHE A 221 13.32 -17.40 23.50
CA PHE A 221 14.62 -16.77 23.30
C PHE A 221 14.80 -15.51 24.13
N THR A 222 16.07 -15.19 24.40
CA THR A 222 16.49 -13.91 24.96
C THR A 222 17.61 -13.34 24.12
N TYR A 223 17.53 -12.06 23.79
CA TYR A 223 18.59 -11.32 23.09
C TYR A 223 19.19 -10.26 23.99
N ASP A 224 20.50 -10.33 24.21
CA ASP A 224 21.28 -9.33 24.92
C ASP A 224 22.18 -8.61 23.91
N ALA A 225 21.70 -7.47 23.42
CA ALA A 225 22.45 -6.62 22.49
C ALA A 225 23.74 -6.06 23.09
N GLY A 226 23.82 -5.89 24.41
CA GLY A 226 25.02 -5.40 25.08
C GLY A 226 26.11 -6.45 25.18
N ALA A 227 25.72 -7.71 25.38
CA ALA A 227 26.62 -8.86 25.36
C ALA A 227 26.90 -9.39 23.94
N GLY A 228 26.09 -9.01 22.95
CA GLY A 228 26.14 -9.58 21.60
C GLY A 228 25.82 -11.07 21.62
N ALA A 229 24.71 -11.45 22.28
CA ALA A 229 24.35 -12.85 22.48
C ALA A 229 22.85 -13.09 22.31
N VAL A 230 22.49 -14.22 21.69
CA VAL A 230 21.13 -14.76 21.69
C VAL A 230 21.14 -16.14 22.34
N THR A 231 20.24 -16.36 23.29
CA THR A 231 20.07 -17.66 23.96
C THR A 231 18.71 -18.22 23.62
N LEU A 232 18.69 -19.45 23.11
CA LEU A 232 17.49 -20.25 22.93
C LEU A 232 17.32 -21.18 24.14
N ASN A 233 16.08 -21.30 24.63
CA ASN A 233 15.67 -22.24 25.66
C ASN A 233 14.59 -23.14 25.10
N GLY A 234 14.79 -24.45 25.17
CA GLY A 234 13.93 -25.46 24.56
C GLY A 234 14.78 -26.55 23.91
N LYS A 235 14.65 -27.78 24.39
CA LYS A 235 15.43 -28.91 23.87
C LYS A 235 15.13 -29.14 22.39
N GLY A 236 16.17 -29.06 21.56
CA GLY A 236 16.07 -29.19 20.12
C GLY A 236 15.87 -27.89 19.35
N ALA A 237 15.82 -26.73 20.02
CA ALA A 237 15.82 -25.43 19.35
C ALA A 237 17.23 -25.03 18.89
N TYR A 238 17.37 -24.51 17.67
CA TYR A 238 18.67 -24.15 17.09
C TYR A 238 18.56 -23.02 16.04
N LEU A 239 19.71 -22.45 15.65
CA LEU A 239 19.86 -21.50 14.54
C LEU A 239 20.93 -22.05 13.58
N GLY A 240 20.67 -22.01 12.27
CA GLY A 240 21.56 -22.58 11.26
C GLY A 240 21.52 -24.11 11.24
N LEU A 241 22.44 -24.79 11.92
CA LEU A 241 22.49 -26.27 11.95
C LEU A 241 22.10 -26.81 13.33
N SER A 242 21.39 -27.94 13.35
CA SER A 242 20.94 -28.59 14.59
C SER A 242 22.02 -29.39 15.33
N LYS A 243 23.18 -29.59 14.69
CA LYS A 243 24.28 -30.41 15.23
C LYS A 243 25.18 -29.69 16.23
N PRO A 244 25.59 -28.42 16.00
CA PRO A 244 26.51 -27.74 16.92
C PRO A 244 25.80 -27.26 18.19
N PHE A 245 26.50 -27.34 19.32
CA PHE A 245 26.05 -26.78 20.59
C PHE A 245 27.25 -26.19 21.36
N ASN A 246 26.99 -25.45 22.45
CA ASN A 246 28.06 -24.85 23.23
C ASN A 246 29.03 -25.90 23.79
N GLY A 247 30.24 -25.93 23.23
CA GLY A 247 31.30 -26.86 23.61
C GLY A 247 31.28 -28.21 22.90
N GLY A 248 30.53 -28.41 21.82
CA GLY A 248 30.57 -29.67 21.06
C GLY A 248 29.65 -29.77 19.84
N GLU A 249 29.60 -30.98 19.28
CA GLU A 249 28.70 -31.36 18.19
C GLU A 249 27.97 -32.66 18.57
N LEU A 250 26.68 -32.74 18.26
CA LEU A 250 25.85 -33.87 18.63
C LEU A 250 26.27 -35.14 17.87
N ALA A 251 26.29 -36.27 18.60
CA ALA A 251 26.48 -37.60 18.03
C ALA A 251 25.14 -38.35 17.84
N ALA A 252 24.08 -37.90 18.52
CA ALA A 252 22.73 -38.44 18.42
C ALA A 252 21.68 -37.35 18.76
N PRO A 253 20.46 -37.39 18.16
CA PRO A 253 19.42 -36.39 18.42
C PRO A 253 19.00 -36.27 19.90
N GLY A 254 18.99 -37.39 20.62
CA GLY A 254 18.59 -37.42 22.04
C GLY A 254 19.51 -36.62 22.98
N ASP A 255 20.73 -36.33 22.55
CA ASP A 255 21.74 -35.61 23.34
C ASP A 255 21.60 -34.09 23.26
N ALA A 256 20.60 -33.58 22.53
CA ALA A 256 20.34 -32.14 22.42
C ALA A 256 20.23 -31.48 23.82
N PRO A 257 20.92 -30.36 24.07
CA PRO A 257 20.84 -29.65 25.33
C PRO A 257 19.50 -28.91 25.47
N ASP A 258 19.14 -28.52 26.70
CA ASP A 258 17.91 -27.76 26.98
C ASP A 258 18.03 -26.27 26.60
N SER A 259 19.25 -25.77 26.39
CA SER A 259 19.53 -24.38 25.99
C SER A 259 20.83 -24.30 25.18
N ILE A 260 20.85 -23.37 24.23
CA ILE A 260 22.00 -23.04 23.38
C ILE A 260 22.15 -21.52 23.33
N THR A 261 23.39 -21.02 23.40
CA THR A 261 23.71 -19.59 23.26
C THR A 261 24.63 -19.36 22.07
N TYR A 262 24.30 -18.39 21.24
CA TYR A 262 25.11 -17.93 20.13
C TYR A 262 25.68 -16.56 20.46
N ILE A 263 26.90 -16.30 20.01
CA ILE A 263 27.37 -14.94 19.81
C ILE A 263 26.60 -14.40 18.61
N ALA A 264 26.02 -13.21 18.73
CA ALA A 264 25.12 -12.64 17.74
C ALA A 264 25.48 -11.19 17.43
N VAL A 265 25.57 -10.88 16.14
CA VAL A 265 25.72 -9.53 15.62
C VAL A 265 24.55 -9.25 14.68
N LEU A 266 23.67 -8.36 15.10
CA LEU A 266 22.54 -7.89 14.30
C LEU A 266 22.93 -6.62 13.54
N ASP A 267 22.85 -6.66 12.21
CA ASP A 267 23.01 -5.51 11.32
C ASP A 267 21.80 -5.42 10.37
N GLY A 268 20.82 -4.59 10.73
CA GLY A 268 19.54 -4.48 10.02
C GLY A 268 18.83 -5.84 9.92
N ASP A 269 18.68 -6.32 8.68
CA ASP A 269 18.05 -7.59 8.34
C ASP A 269 19.07 -8.72 8.13
N THR A 270 20.32 -8.54 8.58
CA THR A 270 21.35 -9.59 8.64
C THR A 270 21.67 -9.93 10.08
N LEU A 271 21.73 -11.22 10.39
CA LEU A 271 22.11 -11.73 11.70
C LEU A 271 23.27 -12.71 11.53
N GLU A 272 24.46 -12.28 11.95
CA GLU A 272 25.65 -13.12 12.01
C GLU A 272 25.71 -13.82 13.37
N LEU A 273 25.96 -15.12 13.34
CA LEU A 273 25.94 -15.99 14.51
C LEU A 273 27.22 -16.82 14.57
N ASP A 274 27.81 -16.95 15.75
CA ASP A 274 28.84 -17.95 16.03
C ASP A 274 28.47 -18.81 17.24
N ILE A 275 28.83 -20.09 17.16
CA ILE A 275 28.77 -21.01 18.28
C ILE A 275 30.10 -21.74 18.46
N GLU A 276 30.70 -21.60 19.65
CA GLU A 276 31.96 -22.26 19.99
C GLU A 276 31.72 -23.75 20.27
N ILE A 277 32.46 -24.61 19.58
CA ILE A 277 32.50 -26.06 19.80
C ILE A 277 33.77 -26.48 20.56
N ALA A 278 33.84 -27.77 20.93
CA ALA A 278 35.00 -28.32 21.63
C ALA A 278 36.31 -28.01 20.90
N GLY A 279 37.36 -27.64 21.67
CA GLY A 279 38.69 -27.38 21.11
C GLY A 279 38.87 -25.98 20.50
N GLY A 280 37.92 -25.06 20.71
CA GLY A 280 38.02 -23.66 20.29
C GLY A 280 37.68 -23.43 18.81
N GLY A 281 37.02 -24.39 18.16
CA GLY A 281 36.42 -24.19 16.85
C GLY A 281 35.11 -23.42 16.94
N PHE A 282 34.69 -22.78 15.87
CA PHE A 282 33.43 -22.05 15.77
C PHE A 282 32.70 -22.49 14.52
N TRP A 283 31.41 -22.81 14.66
CA TRP A 283 30.49 -22.75 13.54
C TRP A 283 29.96 -21.32 13.43
N SER A 284 29.95 -20.79 12.21
CA SER A 284 29.47 -19.46 11.87
C SER A 284 28.29 -19.56 10.91
N TYR A 285 27.29 -18.70 11.07
CA TYR A 285 26.10 -18.62 10.24
C TYR A 285 25.77 -17.18 9.90
N LYS A 286 25.26 -16.96 8.70
CA LYS A 286 24.64 -15.71 8.28
C LYS A 286 23.18 -15.97 7.99
N LEU A 287 22.31 -15.41 8.81
CA LEU A 287 20.88 -15.41 8.56
C LEU A 287 20.48 -14.07 7.96
N VAL A 288 19.47 -14.10 7.09
CA VAL A 288 18.77 -12.91 6.60
C VAL A 288 17.33 -12.97 7.10
N ARG A 289 16.81 -11.81 7.51
CA ARG A 289 15.39 -11.69 7.82
C ARG A 289 14.65 -11.76 6.50
N ASP A 290 13.57 -12.53 6.45
CA ASP A 290 12.62 -12.40 5.36
C ASP A 290 12.24 -10.91 5.30
N ALA A 291 12.50 -10.27 4.15
CA ALA A 291 12.09 -8.89 3.96
C ALA A 291 10.60 -8.82 4.30
N ALA A 292 10.20 -7.82 5.10
CA ALA A 292 8.78 -7.57 5.32
C ALA A 292 8.11 -7.58 3.95
N PRO A 293 7.08 -8.43 3.72
CA PRO A 293 6.54 -8.56 2.39
C PRO A 293 6.09 -7.16 1.93
N SER A 294 6.63 -6.72 0.80
CA SER A 294 6.30 -5.42 0.23
C SER A 294 5.12 -5.59 -0.70
N ILE A 295 4.13 -4.71 -0.59
CA ILE A 295 2.99 -4.70 -1.51
C ILE A 295 3.39 -4.26 -2.93
N GLU A 296 4.57 -3.62 -3.07
CA GLU A 296 5.11 -3.20 -4.37
C GLU A 296 5.20 -4.38 -5.34
N GLY A 297 4.89 -4.13 -6.60
CA GLY A 297 4.90 -5.13 -7.67
C GLY A 297 3.58 -5.20 -8.42
N THR A 298 3.51 -6.17 -9.32
CA THR A 298 2.33 -6.43 -10.15
C THR A 298 1.56 -7.62 -9.60
N TRP A 299 0.25 -7.43 -9.46
CA TRP A 299 -0.66 -8.42 -8.90
C TRP A 299 -1.79 -8.72 -9.87
N LYS A 300 -2.31 -9.95 -9.82
CA LYS A 300 -3.49 -10.36 -10.58
C LYS A 300 -4.43 -11.14 -9.67
N LEU A 301 -5.71 -11.27 -10.04
CA LEU A 301 -6.60 -12.20 -9.36
C LEU A 301 -6.03 -13.62 -9.44
N ALA A 302 -6.03 -14.34 -8.32
CA ALA A 302 -5.57 -15.72 -8.27
C ALA A 302 -6.36 -16.56 -9.28
N PRO A 303 -5.73 -17.31 -10.21
CA PRO A 303 -6.45 -18.05 -11.25
C PRO A 303 -7.03 -19.37 -10.71
N GLU A 304 -7.79 -19.29 -9.62
CA GLU A 304 -8.39 -20.42 -8.92
C GLU A 304 -9.84 -20.13 -8.48
N SER A 305 -10.60 -21.18 -8.19
CA SER A 305 -11.95 -21.03 -7.65
C SER A 305 -11.89 -20.37 -6.28
N GLY A 306 -12.81 -19.44 -6.02
CA GLY A 306 -12.87 -18.71 -4.76
C GLY A 306 -12.01 -17.45 -4.71
N ALA A 307 -11.28 -17.12 -5.78
CA ALA A 307 -10.41 -15.94 -5.83
C ALA A 307 -11.14 -14.60 -5.68
N PHE A 308 -12.44 -14.56 -5.95
CA PHE A 308 -13.30 -13.45 -5.55
C PHE A 308 -14.69 -13.93 -5.16
N GLY A 309 -15.37 -13.19 -4.28
CA GLY A 309 -16.74 -13.48 -3.86
C GLY A 309 -17.29 -12.46 -2.87
N VAL A 310 -18.51 -12.69 -2.41
CA VAL A 310 -19.21 -11.81 -1.47
C VAL A 310 -19.95 -12.61 -0.40
N GLY A 311 -20.03 -12.06 0.80
CA GLY A 311 -20.77 -12.65 1.91
C GLY A 311 -20.90 -11.75 3.14
N PRO A 312 -21.40 -12.29 4.26
CA PRO A 312 -21.80 -11.50 5.43
C PRO A 312 -20.65 -11.10 6.38
N ALA A 313 -19.41 -11.46 6.07
CA ALA A 313 -18.23 -11.18 6.90
C ALA A 313 -16.95 -11.22 6.04
N LYS A 314 -15.84 -10.72 6.59
CA LYS A 314 -14.50 -10.87 6.00
C LYS A 314 -14.19 -12.34 5.68
N ASP A 315 -13.51 -12.58 4.57
CA ASP A 315 -13.14 -13.91 4.06
C ASP A 315 -14.32 -14.85 3.82
N ASN A 316 -15.57 -14.34 3.83
CA ASN A 316 -16.77 -15.14 3.66
C ASN A 316 -17.39 -14.88 2.30
N VAL A 317 -17.36 -15.90 1.43
CA VAL A 317 -17.89 -15.84 0.06
C VAL A 317 -19.18 -16.65 -0.11
N SER A 318 -19.99 -16.78 0.95
CA SER A 318 -21.16 -17.67 0.96
C SER A 318 -22.38 -17.19 0.16
N TRP A 319 -22.49 -15.90 -0.16
CA TRP A 319 -23.56 -15.39 -1.03
C TRP A 319 -23.25 -15.63 -2.50
N PHE A 320 -21.99 -15.43 -2.88
CA PHE A 320 -21.46 -15.79 -4.19
C PHE A 320 -19.94 -15.99 -4.09
N SER A 321 -19.42 -16.97 -4.83
CA SER A 321 -17.99 -17.26 -4.95
C SER A 321 -17.68 -17.64 -6.40
N SER A 322 -16.57 -17.12 -6.91
CA SER A 322 -16.07 -17.45 -8.24
C SER A 322 -15.73 -18.93 -8.37
N SER A 323 -16.07 -19.49 -9.53
CA SER A 323 -15.84 -20.88 -9.88
C SER A 323 -14.65 -21.04 -10.82
N ALA A 324 -14.21 -22.29 -11.04
CA ALA A 324 -13.23 -22.59 -12.09
C ALA A 324 -13.74 -22.20 -13.50
N ASP A 325 -15.05 -22.20 -13.72
CA ASP A 325 -15.65 -21.73 -14.97
C ASP A 325 -15.51 -20.21 -15.12
N ASP A 326 -15.55 -19.45 -14.02
CA ASP A 326 -15.33 -17.99 -14.07
C ASP A 326 -13.87 -17.65 -14.45
N VAL A 327 -12.89 -18.43 -13.98
CA VAL A 327 -11.46 -18.25 -14.35
C VAL A 327 -11.27 -18.30 -15.87
N THR A 328 -11.99 -19.20 -16.54
CA THR A 328 -11.90 -19.35 -18.00
C THR A 328 -12.87 -18.44 -18.77
N GLY A 329 -14.09 -18.28 -18.27
CA GLY A 329 -15.14 -17.49 -18.90
C GLY A 329 -14.93 -15.98 -18.76
N ARG A 330 -14.17 -15.54 -17.74
CA ARG A 330 -13.82 -14.15 -17.48
C ARG A 330 -12.31 -13.94 -17.57
N ALA A 331 -11.63 -14.58 -18.53
CA ALA A 331 -10.17 -14.52 -18.63
C ALA A 331 -9.61 -13.08 -18.62
N CYS A 332 -10.33 -12.13 -19.24
CA CYS A 332 -10.02 -10.69 -19.23
C CYS A 332 -10.14 -9.98 -17.87
N LEU A 333 -10.66 -10.65 -16.83
CA LEU A 333 -10.65 -10.15 -15.45
C LEU A 333 -9.43 -10.69 -14.68
N PHE A 334 -8.98 -11.89 -15.04
CA PHE A 334 -7.87 -12.56 -14.37
C PHE A 334 -6.50 -12.19 -14.98
N ASP A 335 -6.47 -11.62 -16.18
CA ASP A 335 -5.26 -11.05 -16.78
C ASP A 335 -5.02 -9.58 -16.40
N ASP A 336 -6.06 -8.86 -15.93
CA ASP A 336 -5.96 -7.52 -15.36
C ASP A 336 -4.88 -7.45 -14.26
N GLU A 337 -4.05 -6.41 -14.36
CA GLU A 337 -2.91 -6.17 -13.49
C GLU A 337 -3.14 -4.99 -12.55
N TYR A 338 -2.79 -5.17 -11.28
CA TYR A 338 -2.79 -4.15 -10.24
C TYR A 338 -1.34 -3.85 -9.85
N VAL A 339 -0.85 -2.67 -10.22
CA VAL A 339 0.58 -2.33 -10.10
C VAL A 339 0.79 -1.32 -8.97
N PHE A 340 1.52 -1.75 -7.95
CA PHE A 340 2.00 -0.90 -6.84
C PHE A 340 3.46 -0.53 -7.10
N ASN A 341 3.75 0.73 -7.42
CA ASN A 341 5.11 1.18 -7.71
C ASN A 341 5.83 1.64 -6.44
N ALA A 342 7.17 1.51 -6.43
CA ALA A 342 8.02 1.94 -5.31
C ALA A 342 7.97 3.44 -5.01
N ASP A 343 7.50 4.26 -5.95
CA ASP A 343 7.30 5.70 -5.77
C ASP A 343 5.93 6.06 -5.14
N GLY A 344 5.15 5.05 -4.75
CA GLY A 344 3.81 5.22 -4.17
C GLY A 344 2.69 5.41 -5.21
N THR A 345 2.99 5.36 -6.50
CA THR A 345 1.96 5.39 -7.56
C THR A 345 1.28 4.03 -7.74
N PHE A 346 0.03 4.06 -8.18
CA PHE A 346 -0.78 2.87 -8.43
C PHE A 346 -1.34 2.89 -9.87
N SER A 347 -1.53 1.73 -10.48
CA SER A 347 -2.17 1.61 -11.80
C SER A 347 -2.98 0.33 -11.95
N ASN A 348 -4.18 0.45 -12.54
CA ASN A 348 -4.90 -0.66 -13.14
C ASN A 348 -4.43 -0.81 -14.59
N VAL A 349 -3.83 -1.94 -14.95
CA VAL A 349 -3.36 -2.25 -16.30
C VAL A 349 -4.23 -3.36 -16.88
N LEU A 350 -5.19 -2.97 -17.73
CA LEU A 350 -6.30 -3.82 -18.18
C LEU A 350 -6.13 -4.37 -19.61
N GLY A 351 -5.00 -4.08 -20.26
CA GLY A 351 -4.80 -4.46 -21.66
C GLY A 351 -5.83 -3.85 -22.61
N ALA A 352 -6.32 -4.65 -23.57
CA ALA A 352 -7.30 -4.21 -24.57
C ALA A 352 -8.76 -4.39 -24.10
N ASP A 353 -9.01 -5.37 -23.24
CA ASP A 353 -10.34 -5.77 -22.79
C ASP A 353 -10.28 -6.11 -21.28
N THR A 354 -11.29 -5.69 -20.53
CA THR A 354 -11.56 -6.06 -19.12
C THR A 354 -12.95 -6.68 -19.03
N TRP A 355 -13.28 -7.36 -17.92
CA TRP A 355 -14.67 -7.76 -17.67
C TRP A 355 -15.57 -6.56 -17.41
N LEU A 356 -16.66 -6.45 -18.18
CA LEU A 356 -17.65 -5.39 -18.07
C LEU A 356 -19.04 -5.96 -17.77
N GLU A 357 -19.79 -5.25 -16.92
CA GLU A 357 -21.18 -5.57 -16.59
C GLU A 357 -22.16 -4.50 -17.12
N GLY A 358 -23.46 -4.80 -17.04
CA GLY A 358 -24.53 -3.88 -17.44
C GLY A 358 -24.48 -2.48 -16.82
N TRP A 359 -23.97 -2.34 -15.60
CA TRP A 359 -23.82 -1.02 -14.96
C TRP A 359 -22.74 -0.15 -15.64
N GLN A 360 -21.79 -0.76 -16.35
CA GLN A 360 -20.79 -0.10 -17.20
C GLN A 360 -21.28 0.08 -18.64
N GLY A 361 -22.49 -0.39 -18.97
CA GLY A 361 -23.08 -0.31 -20.31
C GLY A 361 -22.81 -1.51 -21.21
N ALA A 362 -22.24 -2.61 -20.70
CA ALA A 362 -22.12 -3.86 -21.46
C ALA A 362 -23.47 -4.58 -21.59
N THR A 363 -23.77 -5.16 -22.74
CA THR A 363 -25.00 -5.95 -22.92
C THR A 363 -24.76 -7.03 -23.99
N PRO A 364 -24.61 -8.31 -23.63
CA PRO A 364 -24.54 -8.86 -22.26
C PRO A 364 -23.22 -8.51 -21.54
N ASP A 365 -23.12 -8.87 -20.26
CA ASP A 365 -21.86 -8.84 -19.52
C ASP A 365 -20.79 -9.68 -20.24
N GLY A 366 -19.54 -9.22 -20.23
CA GLY A 366 -18.45 -9.88 -20.94
C GLY A 366 -17.19 -9.05 -21.04
N CYS A 367 -16.16 -9.64 -21.65
CA CYS A 367 -14.93 -8.94 -21.97
C CYS A 367 -15.17 -7.84 -23.01
N GLY A 368 -14.64 -6.64 -22.75
CA GLY A 368 -14.67 -5.53 -23.70
C GLY A 368 -13.80 -4.37 -23.27
N THR A 369 -13.73 -3.33 -24.11
CA THR A 369 -12.87 -2.17 -23.91
C THR A 369 -13.14 -1.46 -22.57
N PRO A 370 -12.11 -1.21 -21.74
CA PRO A 370 -12.29 -0.55 -20.46
C PRO A 370 -13.05 0.78 -20.51
N VAL A 371 -13.84 1.07 -19.46
CA VAL A 371 -14.77 2.20 -19.40
C VAL A 371 -14.36 3.20 -18.33
N PHE A 372 -14.16 4.46 -18.72
CA PHE A 372 -13.86 5.57 -17.81
C PHE A 372 -14.89 5.68 -16.66
N PRO A 373 -14.46 5.88 -15.39
CA PRO A 373 -13.09 6.15 -14.93
C PRO A 373 -12.26 4.89 -14.62
N HIS A 374 -12.81 3.69 -14.76
CA HIS A 374 -12.13 2.42 -14.45
C HIS A 374 -11.35 1.86 -15.64
N ASP A 375 -10.83 2.73 -16.51
CA ASP A 375 -10.14 2.36 -17.75
C ASP A 375 -8.61 2.32 -17.63
N GLY A 376 -8.10 2.42 -16.39
CA GLY A 376 -6.66 2.47 -16.10
C GLY A 376 -6.00 3.83 -16.37
N SER A 377 -6.77 4.84 -16.81
CA SER A 377 -6.22 6.19 -17.07
C SER A 377 -6.06 7.06 -15.82
N ALA A 378 -6.54 6.59 -14.66
CA ALA A 378 -6.48 7.33 -13.41
C ALA A 378 -5.03 7.57 -12.96
N ALA A 379 -4.71 8.82 -12.62
CA ALA A 379 -3.49 9.14 -11.89
C ALA A 379 -3.69 8.76 -10.42
N ALA A 380 -3.34 7.53 -10.06
CA ALA A 380 -3.60 6.96 -8.74
C ALA A 380 -2.33 6.79 -7.91
N THR A 381 -2.51 6.81 -6.59
CA THR A 381 -1.47 6.50 -5.60
C THR A 381 -2.02 5.49 -4.60
N PHE A 382 -1.13 4.88 -3.83
CA PHE A 382 -1.53 4.00 -2.74
C PHE A 382 -0.76 4.29 -1.45
N THR A 383 -1.35 3.87 -0.35
CA THR A 383 -0.67 3.73 0.94
C THR A 383 -1.00 2.36 1.50
N TYR A 384 0.02 1.61 1.92
CA TYR A 384 -0.14 0.32 2.59
C TYR A 384 0.36 0.41 4.02
N ASP A 385 -0.50 0.04 4.96
CA ASP A 385 -0.21 -0.05 6.38
C ASP A 385 -0.39 -1.52 6.81
N ALA A 386 0.73 -2.24 6.87
CA ALA A 386 0.76 -3.63 7.31
C ALA A 386 0.28 -3.80 8.76
N GLY A 387 0.56 -2.82 9.63
CA GLY A 387 0.17 -2.85 11.05
C GLY A 387 -1.34 -2.66 11.25
N ALA A 388 -1.99 -1.88 10.38
CA ALA A 388 -3.43 -1.70 10.35
C ALA A 388 -4.17 -2.71 9.45
N SER A 389 -3.43 -3.58 8.75
CA SER A 389 -3.95 -4.48 7.71
C SER A 389 -4.83 -3.74 6.70
N ALA A 390 -4.31 -2.66 6.13
CA ALA A 390 -5.07 -1.79 5.24
C ALA A 390 -4.23 -1.33 4.04
N VAL A 391 -4.87 -1.31 2.86
CA VAL A 391 -4.36 -0.59 1.69
C VAL A 391 -5.41 0.42 1.24
N THR A 392 -4.98 1.67 1.05
CA THR A 392 -5.83 2.74 0.53
C THR A 392 -5.33 3.14 -0.85
N LEU A 393 -6.23 3.14 -1.82
CA LEU A 393 -6.02 3.70 -3.15
C LEU A 393 -6.61 5.11 -3.20
N ASN A 394 -5.88 6.06 -3.78
CA ASN A 394 -6.34 7.41 -4.07
C ASN A 394 -6.31 7.62 -5.57
N GLY A 395 -7.38 8.13 -6.15
CA GLY A 395 -7.54 8.28 -7.59
C GLY A 395 -8.89 7.73 -8.04
N LYS A 396 -9.73 8.60 -8.62
CA LYS A 396 -11.06 8.20 -9.07
C LYS A 396 -10.96 7.15 -10.16
N GLY A 397 -11.54 5.98 -9.91
CA GLY A 397 -11.51 4.83 -10.81
C GLY A 397 -10.41 3.81 -10.51
N ALA A 398 -9.55 4.03 -9.52
CA ALA A 398 -8.61 3.03 -9.03
C ALA A 398 -9.32 1.97 -8.17
N TYR A 399 -9.03 0.69 -8.38
CA TYR A 399 -9.64 -0.42 -7.64
C TYR A 399 -8.72 -1.65 -7.57
N LEU A 400 -9.03 -2.59 -6.67
CA LEU A 400 -8.48 -3.95 -6.60
C LEU A 400 -9.61 -4.98 -6.78
N GLY A 401 -9.36 -6.02 -7.57
CA GLY A 401 -10.31 -7.13 -7.80
C GLY A 401 -11.46 -6.78 -8.74
N LEU A 402 -12.46 -6.03 -8.26
CA LEU A 402 -13.60 -5.57 -9.07
C LEU A 402 -13.80 -4.06 -8.92
N SER A 403 -14.17 -3.39 -10.01
CA SER A 403 -14.37 -1.93 -10.04
C SER A 403 -15.70 -1.47 -9.44
N LYS A 404 -16.61 -2.40 -9.14
CA LYS A 404 -17.96 -2.09 -8.67
C LYS A 404 -18.04 -1.81 -7.16
N PRO A 405 -17.40 -2.59 -6.27
CA PRO A 405 -17.51 -2.38 -4.83
C PRO A 405 -16.67 -1.20 -4.34
N PHE A 406 -17.19 -0.45 -3.39
CA PHE A 406 -16.48 0.62 -2.69
C PHE A 406 -16.86 0.63 -1.20
N ASN A 407 -16.16 1.42 -0.38
CA ASN A 407 -16.44 1.49 1.05
C ASN A 407 -17.89 1.96 1.31
N GLY A 408 -18.73 1.04 1.79
CA GLY A 408 -20.12 1.31 2.10
C GLY A 408 -21.09 1.18 0.93
N GLY A 409 -20.72 0.60 -0.22
CA GLY A 409 -21.67 0.40 -1.31
C GLY A 409 -21.13 -0.30 -2.56
N GLU A 410 -22.00 -0.37 -3.59
CA GLU A 410 -21.67 -0.85 -4.93
C GLU A 410 -22.13 0.18 -5.96
N LEU A 411 -21.33 0.41 -6.99
CA LEU A 411 -21.62 1.41 -8.02
C LEU A 411 -22.84 1.01 -8.86
N ALA A 412 -23.70 2.00 -9.12
CA ALA A 412 -24.79 1.91 -10.09
C ALA A 412 -24.43 2.52 -11.45
N ALA A 413 -23.42 3.40 -11.49
CA ALA A 413 -22.88 4.00 -12.71
C ALA A 413 -21.37 4.30 -12.56
N PRO A 414 -20.58 4.25 -13.64
CA PRO A 414 -19.13 4.51 -13.59
C PRO A 414 -18.79 5.90 -13.06
N GLY A 415 -19.62 6.90 -13.37
CA GLY A 415 -19.41 8.29 -12.94
C GLY A 415 -19.46 8.50 -11.42
N ASP A 416 -20.02 7.55 -10.67
CA ASP A 416 -20.18 7.65 -9.22
C ASP A 416 -18.96 7.10 -8.45
N ALA A 417 -17.92 6.65 -9.15
CA ALA A 417 -16.70 6.14 -8.53
C ALA A 417 -16.13 7.16 -7.52
N PRO A 418 -15.80 6.73 -6.28
CA PRO A 418 -15.23 7.60 -5.27
C PRO A 418 -13.80 8.00 -5.62
N GLY A 419 -13.28 9.06 -4.99
CA GLY A 419 -11.89 9.50 -5.18
C GLY A 419 -10.87 8.69 -4.38
N SER A 420 -11.31 7.84 -3.45
CA SER A 420 -10.47 6.98 -2.62
C SER A 420 -11.25 5.74 -2.19
N ILE A 421 -10.56 4.61 -2.11
CA ILE A 421 -11.08 3.32 -1.64
C ILE A 421 -10.05 2.69 -0.71
N THR A 422 -10.49 2.15 0.42
CA THR A 422 -9.67 1.40 1.37
C THR A 422 -10.11 -0.04 1.45
N TYR A 423 -9.16 -0.96 1.34
CA TYR A 423 -9.37 -2.38 1.56
C TYR A 423 -8.73 -2.78 2.89
N ILE A 424 -9.37 -3.72 3.58
CA ILE A 424 -8.66 -4.54 4.55
C ILE A 424 -7.73 -5.44 3.74
N ALA A 425 -6.44 -5.45 4.06
CA ALA A 425 -5.41 -6.11 3.26
C ALA A 425 -4.46 -6.91 4.14
N VAL A 426 -4.35 -8.19 3.85
CA VAL A 426 -3.41 -9.11 4.48
C VAL A 426 -2.45 -9.63 3.41
N LEU A 427 -1.19 -9.25 3.54
CA LEU A 427 -0.13 -9.65 2.63
C LEU A 427 0.65 -10.81 3.24
N ASP A 428 0.69 -11.94 2.54
CA ASP A 428 1.42 -13.15 2.91
C ASP A 428 2.29 -13.59 1.73
N GLY A 429 3.56 -13.15 1.75
CA GLY A 429 4.54 -13.37 0.68
C GLY A 429 4.06 -12.85 -0.68
N ASN A 430 3.63 -13.79 -1.54
CA ASN A 430 3.13 -13.54 -2.90
C ASN A 430 1.60 -13.62 -3.02
N THR A 431 0.89 -13.66 -1.89
CA THR A 431 -0.58 -13.64 -1.83
C THR A 431 -1.03 -12.38 -1.11
N LEU A 432 -2.03 -11.69 -1.66
CA LEU A 432 -2.66 -10.53 -1.06
C LEU A 432 -4.17 -10.80 -0.96
N GLU A 433 -4.63 -11.06 0.27
CA GLU A 433 -6.04 -11.22 0.59
C GLU A 433 -6.63 -9.84 0.90
N LEU A 434 -7.79 -9.54 0.32
CA LEU A 434 -8.43 -8.24 0.37
C LEU A 434 -9.90 -8.40 0.76
N ASP A 435 -10.38 -7.54 1.66
CA ASP A 435 -11.82 -7.36 1.88
C ASP A 435 -12.22 -5.89 1.74
N ILE A 436 -13.43 -5.67 1.24
CA ILE A 436 -14.07 -4.35 1.23
C ILE A 436 -15.52 -4.45 1.72
N GLU A 437 -15.83 -3.69 2.77
CA GLU A 437 -17.17 -3.64 3.34
C GLU A 437 -18.09 -2.79 2.46
N ILE A 438 -19.23 -3.36 2.08
CA ILE A 438 -20.31 -2.70 1.36
C ILE A 438 -21.49 -2.36 2.29
N ALA A 439 -22.48 -1.61 1.77
CA ALA A 439 -23.68 -1.25 2.52
C ALA A 439 -24.34 -2.48 3.17
N GLY A 440 -24.76 -2.33 4.44
CA GLY A 440 -25.49 -3.39 5.15
C GLY A 440 -24.60 -4.48 5.76
N GLY A 441 -23.28 -4.27 5.82
CA GLY A 441 -22.33 -5.17 6.49
C GLY A 441 -21.92 -6.39 5.67
N GLY A 442 -22.16 -6.37 4.35
CA GLY A 442 -21.60 -7.37 3.44
C GLY A 442 -20.14 -7.04 3.12
N PHE A 443 -19.38 -8.04 2.69
CA PHE A 443 -17.99 -7.91 2.29
C PHE A 443 -17.79 -8.57 0.93
N TRP A 444 -17.14 -7.85 0.03
CA TRP A 444 -16.46 -8.49 -1.11
C TRP A 444 -15.06 -8.88 -0.67
N SER A 445 -14.66 -10.11 -1.00
CA SER A 445 -13.35 -10.67 -0.71
C SER A 445 -12.63 -11.00 -2.02
N TYR A 446 -11.32 -10.77 -2.07
CA TYR A 446 -10.46 -11.05 -3.21
C TYR A 446 -9.14 -11.65 -2.77
N LYS A 447 -8.64 -12.58 -3.57
CA LYS A 447 -7.29 -13.14 -3.47
C LYS A 447 -6.50 -12.73 -4.69
N LEU A 448 -5.46 -11.93 -4.49
CA LEU A 448 -4.49 -11.59 -5.53
C LEU A 448 -3.21 -12.38 -5.34
N VAL A 449 -2.54 -12.69 -6.46
CA VAL A 449 -1.21 -13.30 -6.49
C VAL A 449 -0.23 -12.40 -7.23
N ARG A 450 1.02 -12.37 -6.76
CA ARG A 450 2.11 -11.64 -7.40
C ARG A 450 2.51 -12.32 -8.72
N GLN A 451 2.76 -11.53 -9.75
CA GLN A 451 3.23 -11.99 -11.07
C GLN A 451 4.71 -12.41 -11.06
#